data_AF-A0A0C1XDF4-F1
#
_entry.id   AF-A0A0C1XDF4-F1
#
_cell.length_a   1.000
_cell.length_b   1.000
_cell.length_c   1.000
_cell.angle_alpha   90.00
_cell.angle_beta   90.00
_cell.angle_gamma   90.00
#
_symmetry.space_group_name_H-M   'P 1'
#
loop_
_entity.id
_entity.type
_entity.pdbx_description
1 polymer ?
#
loop_
_entity_poly.entity_id
_entity_poly.type
_entity_poly.pdbx_seq_one_letter_code
_entity_poly.pdbx_strand_id
1 'polypeptide(L)'
;MGYAMRGMPVGAFLRRPFRSLGDGGYAGLVFVLARSADNPELHRRLFREWSDTHDVTCRYLGVITPAPSGLVPVPYSGLVIDAGHWRNEDGTPVEGVSCLGESSRLDTPGGKARSTLRMDAWPPRREAEGGGPADGAVVEDVTLLPALTHSLREHQDALTAAAGEMRRFFGVSEELLPCAVVVSLLEKRAYAVALDDVPSLYALLKRVRVELEPVTTEIDRRDAELARAREARRALRSAGARGNLLARADAQQRQWSVRMKRLAADLSGIADQLPGNEAELCRWMASRLADRGPLTEQEDRSAQTLARLLARSGDHRRLPRRLRRALAVHRAGDFGNAELAAQQLAYAAEERAVETRIGQLKAQIDDLGRRLCLGSAVVAAAQR
;
A
#
# COMPACT_ATOMS: atom_id res chain seq x y z
N MET A 1 6.17 -21.60 -16.80
CA MET A 1 6.99 -22.03 -15.65
C MET A 1 6.21 -21.70 -14.39
N GLY A 2 5.58 -22.68 -13.75
CA GLY A 2 4.80 -22.44 -12.53
C GLY A 2 5.72 -22.32 -11.32
N TYR A 3 5.66 -21.20 -10.61
CA TYR A 3 6.25 -21.08 -9.28
C TYR A 3 5.43 -21.96 -8.33
N ALA A 4 5.98 -23.10 -7.91
CA ALA A 4 5.44 -23.82 -6.76
C ALA A 4 5.71 -22.95 -5.52
N MET A 5 4.69 -22.22 -5.04
CA MET A 5 4.76 -21.56 -3.74
C MET A 5 4.98 -22.65 -2.68
N ARG A 6 6.18 -22.69 -2.10
CA ARG A 6 6.44 -23.55 -0.94
C ARG A 6 5.64 -23.01 0.23
N GLY A 7 4.76 -23.83 0.79
CA GLY A 7 4.02 -23.49 2.00
C GLY A 7 4.96 -23.28 3.19
N MET A 8 4.51 -22.47 4.15
CA MET A 8 5.20 -22.24 5.41
C MET A 8 4.62 -23.16 6.49
N PRO A 9 5.45 -23.92 7.24
CA PRO A 9 4.98 -24.68 8.39
C PRO A 9 4.38 -23.77 9.48
N VAL A 10 3.36 -24.24 10.20
CA VAL A 10 2.70 -23.46 11.26
C VAL A 10 3.67 -23.00 12.34
N GLY A 11 4.63 -23.84 12.76
CA GLY A 11 5.66 -23.44 13.71
C GLY A 11 6.55 -22.29 13.23
N ALA A 12 6.78 -22.15 11.92
CA ALA A 12 7.51 -21.03 11.34
C ALA A 12 6.63 -19.77 11.25
N PHE A 13 5.34 -19.94 10.96
CA PHE A 13 4.34 -18.86 10.98
C PHE A 13 4.19 -18.23 12.37
N LEU A 14 4.07 -19.05 13.41
CA LEU A 14 3.91 -18.57 14.80
C LEU A 14 5.09 -17.73 15.29
N ARG A 15 6.26 -17.85 14.65
CA ARG A 15 7.48 -17.06 14.95
C ARG A 15 7.60 -15.77 14.14
N ARG A 16 6.65 -15.48 13.25
CA ARG A 16 6.68 -14.26 12.44
C ARG A 16 6.24 -13.04 13.24
N PRO A 17 6.78 -11.85 12.93
CA PRO A 17 6.23 -10.61 13.44
C PRO A 17 4.84 -10.38 12.83
N PHE A 18 3.86 -10.07 13.68
CA PHE A 18 2.53 -9.64 13.25
C PHE A 18 2.46 -8.11 13.21
N ARG A 19 1.72 -7.56 12.25
CA ARG A 19 1.48 -6.12 12.15
C ARG A 19 0.65 -5.63 13.33
N SER A 20 0.88 -4.39 13.75
CA SER A 20 0.04 -3.70 14.72
C SER A 20 -1.31 -3.30 14.10
N LEU A 21 -2.26 -2.91 14.94
CA LEU A 21 -3.60 -2.50 14.52
C LEU A 21 -3.56 -1.30 13.56
N GLY A 22 -2.71 -0.29 13.82
CA GLY A 22 -2.53 0.87 12.96
C GLY A 22 -1.94 0.52 11.57
N ASP A 23 -1.19 -0.57 11.48
CA ASP A 23 -0.66 -1.09 10.22
C ASP A 23 -1.64 -2.02 9.48
N GLY A 24 -2.89 -2.10 9.93
CA GLY A 24 -3.91 -2.98 9.37
C GLY A 24 -3.79 -4.43 9.85
N GLY A 25 -3.10 -4.66 10.95
CA GLY A 25 -3.11 -5.93 11.68
C GLY A 25 -4.30 -6.05 12.62
N TYR A 26 -4.26 -7.06 13.48
CA TYR A 26 -5.31 -7.34 14.47
C TYR A 26 -4.89 -6.84 15.86
N ALA A 27 -5.86 -6.59 16.76
CA ALA A 27 -5.57 -6.36 18.17
C ALA A 27 -5.20 -7.68 18.88
N GLY A 28 -5.81 -8.78 18.45
CA GLY A 28 -5.47 -10.12 18.89
C GLY A 28 -5.73 -11.20 17.84
N LEU A 29 -5.15 -12.37 18.07
CA LEU A 29 -5.36 -13.56 17.25
C LEU A 29 -5.97 -14.65 18.12
N VAL A 30 -6.93 -15.40 17.59
CA VAL A 30 -7.62 -16.47 18.29
C VAL A 30 -7.28 -17.77 17.58
N PHE A 31 -6.51 -18.64 18.23
CA PHE A 31 -6.16 -19.96 17.71
C PHE A 31 -7.09 -20.99 18.29
N VAL A 32 -7.85 -21.69 17.44
CA VAL A 32 -8.75 -22.76 17.89
C VAL A 32 -7.94 -24.07 17.93
N LEU A 33 -7.67 -24.58 19.12
CA LEU A 33 -6.98 -25.85 19.33
C LEU A 33 -8.00 -26.93 19.63
N ALA A 34 -8.43 -27.64 18.59
CA ALA A 34 -9.35 -28.76 18.73
C ALA A 34 -9.02 -29.84 17.71
N ARG A 35 -8.84 -31.09 18.16
CA ARG A 35 -8.77 -32.22 17.24
C ARG A 35 -10.18 -32.65 16.89
N SER A 36 -10.36 -33.23 15.70
CA SER A 36 -11.68 -33.72 15.28
C SER A 36 -12.24 -34.80 16.21
N ALA A 37 -11.36 -35.54 16.90
CA ALA A 37 -11.75 -36.57 17.86
C ALA A 37 -12.24 -35.99 19.20
N ASP A 38 -11.68 -34.85 19.64
CA ASP A 38 -11.96 -34.27 20.96
C ASP A 38 -13.37 -33.68 21.00
N ASN A 39 -13.75 -32.93 19.95
CA ASN A 39 -15.07 -32.32 19.85
C ASN A 39 -15.49 -32.06 18.39
N PRO A 40 -16.10 -33.05 17.70
CA PRO A 40 -16.50 -32.91 16.29
C PRO A 40 -17.63 -31.89 16.09
N GLU A 41 -18.46 -31.66 17.11
CA GLU A 41 -19.56 -30.70 17.05
C GLU A 41 -19.05 -29.25 17.09
N LEU A 42 -17.97 -28.98 17.84
CA LEU A 42 -17.32 -27.67 17.86
C LEU A 42 -16.87 -27.23 16.46
N HIS A 43 -16.22 -28.11 15.70
CA HIS A 43 -15.80 -27.83 14.33
C HIS A 43 -16.99 -27.53 13.42
N ARG A 44 -18.05 -28.35 13.50
CA ARG A 44 -19.27 -28.13 12.69
C ARG A 44 -19.95 -26.80 13.01
N ARG A 45 -20.03 -26.45 14.30
CA ARG A 45 -20.61 -25.17 14.74
C ARG A 45 -19.75 -23.99 14.29
N LEU A 46 -18.41 -24.08 14.42
CA LEU A 46 -17.48 -23.04 13.96
C LEU A 46 -17.71 -22.67 12.48
N PHE A 47 -17.84 -23.67 11.62
CA PHE A 47 -18.09 -23.42 10.19
C PHE A 47 -19.50 -22.90 9.92
N ARG A 48 -20.50 -23.34 10.68
CA ARG A 48 -21.89 -22.86 10.54
C ARG A 48 -22.07 -21.42 11.01
N GLU A 49 -21.42 -21.06 12.11
CA GLU A 49 -21.49 -19.74 12.78
C GLU A 49 -20.37 -18.81 12.29
N TRP A 50 -19.69 -19.15 11.18
CA TRP A 50 -18.50 -18.42 10.72
C TRP A 50 -18.81 -16.96 10.39
N SER A 51 -19.87 -16.70 9.61
CA SER A 51 -20.28 -15.32 9.26
C SER A 51 -20.50 -14.47 10.50
N ASP A 52 -21.16 -15.05 11.51
CA ASP A 52 -21.53 -14.34 12.73
C ASP A 52 -20.30 -14.13 13.62
N THR A 53 -19.40 -15.11 13.65
CA THR A 53 -18.11 -15.01 14.33
C THR A 53 -17.28 -13.87 13.72
N HIS A 54 -17.25 -13.76 12.40
CA HIS A 54 -16.58 -12.67 11.69
C HIS A 54 -17.19 -11.30 12.00
N ASP A 55 -18.52 -11.19 11.96
CA ASP A 55 -19.22 -9.94 12.26
C ASP A 55 -18.91 -9.46 13.69
N VAL A 56 -18.76 -10.39 14.63
CA VAL A 56 -18.42 -10.07 16.03
C VAL A 56 -16.95 -9.70 16.20
N THR A 57 -16.02 -10.42 15.56
CA THR A 57 -14.59 -10.17 15.72
C THR A 57 -14.06 -9.01 14.87
N CYS A 58 -14.70 -8.78 13.72
CA CYS A 58 -14.30 -7.84 12.67
C CYS A 58 -12.77 -7.90 12.45
N ARG A 59 -12.12 -6.74 12.38
CA ARG A 59 -10.65 -6.57 12.27
C ARG A 59 -9.92 -6.53 13.61
N TYR A 60 -10.61 -6.74 14.73
CA TYR A 60 -10.01 -6.68 16.06
C TYR A 60 -9.42 -8.01 16.47
N LEU A 61 -10.13 -9.11 16.17
CA LEU A 61 -9.68 -10.46 16.47
C LEU A 61 -9.61 -11.28 15.18
N GLY A 62 -8.42 -11.77 14.84
CA GLY A 62 -8.23 -12.70 13.72
C GLY A 62 -8.43 -14.12 14.20
N VAL A 63 -9.45 -14.83 13.72
CA VAL A 63 -9.70 -16.22 14.11
C VAL A 63 -8.94 -17.15 13.18
N ILE A 64 -8.07 -17.96 13.77
CA ILE A 64 -7.17 -18.89 13.12
C ILE A 64 -7.60 -20.29 13.52
N THR A 65 -8.00 -21.07 12.53
CA THR A 65 -8.36 -22.48 12.73
C THR A 65 -7.34 -23.38 12.03
N PRO A 66 -6.99 -24.53 12.63
CA PRO A 66 -6.37 -25.63 11.92
C PRO A 66 -7.20 -25.98 10.68
N ALA A 67 -6.52 -26.27 9.59
CA ALA A 67 -7.10 -26.74 8.34
C ALA A 67 -6.28 -27.94 7.83
N PRO A 68 -6.85 -28.82 7.00
CA PRO A 68 -6.08 -29.84 6.32
C PRO A 68 -5.07 -29.18 5.35
N SER A 69 -3.81 -29.56 5.42
CA SER A 69 -2.81 -29.20 4.41
C SER A 69 -3.07 -29.99 3.14
N GLY A 70 -3.36 -29.32 2.02
CA GLY A 70 -3.27 -29.94 0.70
C GLY A 70 -4.52 -29.81 -0.17
N LEU A 71 -4.90 -28.61 -0.56
CA LEU A 71 -5.99 -28.39 -1.51
C LEU A 71 -5.49 -27.58 -2.71
N VAL A 72 -5.21 -28.30 -3.80
CA VAL A 72 -5.44 -27.88 -5.20
C VAL A 72 -4.49 -26.80 -5.78
N PRO A 73 -4.13 -26.86 -7.09
CA PRO A 73 -3.39 -25.80 -7.81
C PRO A 73 -4.16 -24.46 -7.98
N VAL A 74 -5.02 -24.08 -7.03
CA VAL A 74 -5.76 -22.80 -6.97
C VAL A 74 -5.55 -22.25 -5.55
N PRO A 75 -5.27 -20.96 -5.35
CA PRO A 75 -4.20 -20.55 -4.44
C PRO A 75 -4.63 -20.24 -3.00
N TYR A 76 -5.48 -21.05 -2.35
CA TYR A 76 -5.91 -20.71 -0.98
C TYR A 76 -6.03 -21.91 -0.01
N SER A 77 -4.97 -22.12 0.75
CA SER A 77 -5.04 -22.53 2.17
C SER A 77 -4.36 -21.37 2.93
N GLY A 78 -5.14 -20.46 3.51
CA GLY A 78 -4.76 -19.03 3.50
C GLY A 78 -4.58 -18.33 4.84
N LEU A 79 -3.65 -17.36 4.85
CA LEU A 79 -3.74 -16.13 5.64
C LEU A 79 -3.06 -15.00 4.84
N VAL A 80 -3.80 -14.04 4.29
CA VAL A 80 -3.21 -12.80 3.72
C VAL A 80 -3.80 -11.55 4.35
N ILE A 81 -2.93 -10.84 5.07
CA ILE A 81 -3.21 -9.60 5.79
C ILE A 81 -2.92 -8.44 4.83
N ASP A 82 -3.95 -8.01 4.09
CA ASP A 82 -4.12 -6.72 3.38
C ASP A 82 -4.79 -6.91 2.00
N ALA A 83 -6.13 -6.88 1.96
CA ALA A 83 -6.91 -6.92 0.71
C ALA A 83 -6.69 -5.68 -0.18
N GLY A 84 -6.14 -4.58 0.37
CA GLY A 84 -6.01 -3.31 -0.31
C GLY A 84 -4.83 -3.22 -1.29
N HIS A 85 -3.96 -4.25 -1.36
CA HIS A 85 -2.71 -4.24 -2.14
C HIS A 85 -2.48 -5.46 -3.04
N TRP A 86 -3.48 -6.32 -3.26
CA TRP A 86 -3.40 -7.53 -4.08
C TRP A 86 -3.20 -7.33 -5.60
N ARG A 87 -2.61 -6.21 -6.02
CA ARG A 87 -2.03 -6.12 -7.36
C ARG A 87 -0.52 -6.29 -7.40
N ASN A 88 0.23 -6.21 -6.30
CA ASN A 88 1.66 -6.51 -6.31
C ASN A 88 2.13 -7.03 -4.92
N GLU A 89 2.85 -8.16 -4.89
CA GLU A 89 3.69 -8.73 -3.78
C GLU A 89 3.14 -9.95 -2.98
N ASP A 90 3.60 -11.14 -3.40
CA ASP A 90 4.04 -12.34 -2.65
C ASP A 90 3.50 -12.60 -1.21
N GLY A 91 2.27 -13.11 -1.10
CA GLY A 91 1.82 -13.82 0.10
C GLY A 91 2.27 -15.29 0.11
N THR A 92 2.82 -15.79 1.23
CA THR A 92 3.18 -17.21 1.37
C THR A 92 2.03 -17.97 2.07
N PRO A 93 1.45 -19.02 1.47
CA PRO A 93 0.44 -19.84 2.15
C PRO A 93 1.06 -20.52 3.38
N VAL A 94 0.29 -20.60 4.47
CA VAL A 94 0.70 -21.33 5.68
C VAL A 94 0.02 -22.69 5.64
N GLU A 95 0.83 -23.75 5.71
CA GLU A 95 0.32 -25.12 5.62
C GLU A 95 -0.55 -25.43 6.83
N GLY A 96 -1.75 -25.94 6.56
CA GLY A 96 -2.66 -26.44 7.58
C GLY A 96 -3.29 -25.36 8.45
N VAL A 97 -3.30 -24.11 7.99
CA VAL A 97 -3.88 -22.97 8.70
C VAL A 97 -4.87 -22.26 7.77
N SER A 98 -6.04 -21.93 8.32
CA SER A 98 -6.99 -21.03 7.69
C SER A 98 -7.24 -19.82 8.58
N CYS A 99 -7.09 -18.63 8.01
CA CYS A 99 -7.54 -17.39 8.60
C CYS A 99 -8.96 -17.11 8.17
N LEU A 100 -9.80 -16.93 9.17
CA LEU A 100 -11.16 -16.53 8.96
C LEU A 100 -11.19 -15.02 9.29
N GLY A 101 -11.16 -14.16 8.25
CA GLY A 101 -11.01 -12.70 8.33
C GLY A 101 -11.44 -11.98 7.04
N GLU A 102 -11.35 -10.63 6.97
CA GLU A 102 -12.01 -9.70 6.00
C GLU A 102 -11.89 -9.98 4.48
N SER A 103 -11.27 -11.08 4.04
CA SER A 103 -11.25 -11.53 2.65
C SER A 103 -12.25 -12.65 2.33
N SER A 104 -13.16 -13.02 3.24
CA SER A 104 -14.07 -14.15 3.02
C SER A 104 -15.53 -13.81 3.32
N ARG A 105 -16.09 -12.84 2.58
CA ARG A 105 -17.51 -12.85 2.24
C ARG A 105 -17.72 -13.99 1.24
N LEU A 106 -18.02 -15.18 1.74
CA LEU A 106 -18.63 -16.21 0.91
C LEU A 106 -19.92 -15.61 0.36
N ASP A 107 -19.95 -15.53 -0.97
CA ASP A 107 -20.96 -14.91 -1.82
C ASP A 107 -20.87 -13.39 -1.98
N THR A 108 -20.57 -13.02 -3.23
CA THR A 108 -20.59 -11.70 -3.87
C THR A 108 -19.33 -10.85 -3.73
N PRO A 109 -18.69 -10.44 -4.86
CA PRO A 109 -17.86 -9.25 -4.86
C PRO A 109 -18.72 -8.12 -4.31
N GLY A 110 -18.19 -7.38 -3.34
CA GLY A 110 -18.83 -6.20 -2.75
C GLY A 110 -18.99 -5.09 -3.78
N GLY A 111 -19.88 -5.29 -4.76
CA GLY A 111 -20.32 -4.29 -5.70
C GLY A 111 -21.58 -3.57 -5.22
N LYS A 112 -22.38 -4.15 -4.29
CA LYS A 112 -23.64 -3.56 -3.77
C LYS A 112 -24.07 -3.77 -2.28
N ALA A 113 -23.19 -4.04 -1.30
CA ALA A 113 -23.57 -3.81 0.11
C ALA A 113 -23.78 -2.31 0.31
N ARG A 114 -24.86 -1.83 0.94
CA ARG A 114 -25.26 -0.39 1.09
C ARG A 114 -24.18 0.57 1.66
N SER A 115 -22.96 0.10 1.88
CA SER A 115 -21.66 0.69 1.50
C SER A 115 -21.38 0.79 -0.02
N THR A 116 -22.38 0.99 -0.89
CA THR A 116 -22.23 0.97 -2.35
C THR A 116 -23.09 2.01 -3.06
N LEU A 117 -22.38 2.87 -3.79
CA LEU A 117 -22.88 3.62 -4.94
C LEU A 117 -22.10 3.18 -6.19
N ARG A 118 -22.79 3.29 -7.32
CA ARG A 118 -22.75 2.47 -8.53
C ARG A 118 -21.67 2.88 -9.55
N MET A 119 -21.34 1.92 -10.41
CA MET A 119 -21.08 2.02 -11.86
C MET A 119 -20.33 3.26 -12.38
N ASP A 120 -19.10 3.04 -12.83
CA ASP A 120 -18.80 3.24 -14.25
C ASP A 120 -17.86 2.16 -14.74
N ALA A 121 -18.21 1.61 -15.90
CA ALA A 121 -17.43 0.65 -16.63
C ALA A 121 -16.10 1.28 -17.06
N TRP A 122 -15.00 0.57 -16.83
CA TRP A 122 -13.85 0.69 -17.73
C TRP A 122 -13.64 -0.68 -18.38
N PRO A 123 -13.63 -0.77 -19.72
CA PRO A 123 -13.60 -2.04 -20.41
C PRO A 123 -12.31 -2.81 -20.12
N PRO A 124 -12.31 -4.14 -20.34
CA PRO A 124 -11.08 -4.92 -20.31
C PRO A 124 -10.06 -4.27 -21.24
N ARG A 125 -8.83 -4.16 -20.73
CA ARG A 125 -7.67 -3.76 -21.51
C ARG A 125 -7.63 -4.67 -22.74
N ARG A 126 -7.87 -4.10 -23.92
CA ARG A 126 -7.37 -4.65 -25.17
C ARG A 126 -5.86 -4.78 -25.01
N GLU A 127 -5.36 -5.97 -24.79
CA GLU A 127 -4.02 -6.28 -25.27
C GLU A 127 -4.15 -6.38 -26.80
N ALA A 128 -3.33 -5.56 -27.47
CA ALA A 128 -2.78 -5.79 -28.79
C ALA A 128 -2.64 -7.31 -29.05
N GLU A 129 -3.05 -7.93 -30.15
CA GLU A 129 -3.32 -7.51 -31.53
C GLU A 129 -4.33 -8.53 -32.12
N GLY A 130 -5.29 -8.06 -32.93
CA GLY A 130 -5.94 -8.86 -33.97
C GLY A 130 -6.57 -10.23 -33.61
N GLY A 131 -7.75 -10.23 -32.98
CA GLY A 131 -8.61 -11.42 -32.91
C GLY A 131 -10.04 -11.00 -32.56
N GLY A 132 -11.02 -11.40 -33.38
CA GLY A 132 -12.43 -10.97 -33.29
C GLY A 132 -13.16 -11.39 -32.00
N PRO A 133 -14.44 -11.00 -31.86
CA PRO A 133 -15.23 -11.30 -30.68
C PRO A 133 -15.48 -12.81 -30.59
N ALA A 134 -14.89 -13.46 -29.59
CA ALA A 134 -15.35 -14.76 -29.15
C ALA A 134 -16.56 -14.54 -28.24
N ASP A 135 -17.73 -14.91 -28.77
CA ASP A 135 -18.97 -15.11 -28.03
C ASP A 135 -18.71 -16.04 -26.83
N GLY A 136 -19.19 -15.66 -25.64
CA GLY A 136 -19.19 -16.55 -24.47
C GLY A 136 -18.07 -16.35 -23.45
N ALA A 137 -17.69 -15.12 -23.12
CA ALA A 137 -16.94 -14.86 -21.88
C ALA A 137 -17.85 -15.16 -20.66
N VAL A 138 -17.83 -16.42 -20.23
CA VAL A 138 -18.40 -16.87 -18.96
C VAL A 138 -17.75 -16.05 -17.86
N VAL A 139 -18.57 -15.27 -17.14
CA VAL A 139 -18.21 -14.78 -15.82
C VAL A 139 -18.18 -16.03 -14.95
N GLU A 140 -17.00 -16.61 -14.74
CA GLU A 140 -16.85 -17.67 -13.75
C GLU A 140 -16.99 -17.04 -12.36
N ASP A 141 -18.23 -16.98 -11.90
CA ASP A 141 -18.54 -16.90 -10.47
C ASP A 141 -17.99 -18.19 -9.83
N VAL A 142 -16.84 -18.05 -9.18
CA VAL A 142 -16.22 -19.16 -8.45
C VAL A 142 -16.95 -19.35 -7.12
N THR A 143 -17.81 -20.35 -7.07
CA THR A 143 -18.46 -20.83 -5.85
C THR A 143 -17.47 -21.66 -5.03
N LEU A 144 -17.20 -21.25 -3.78
CA LEU A 144 -16.40 -22.04 -2.83
C LEU A 144 -17.29 -23.04 -2.11
N LEU A 145 -17.20 -24.32 -2.49
CA LEU A 145 -17.84 -25.43 -1.80
C LEU A 145 -16.81 -26.19 -0.96
N PRO A 146 -17.09 -26.55 0.30
CA PRO A 146 -16.25 -27.48 1.05
C PRO A 146 -16.40 -28.88 0.43
N ALA A 147 -15.43 -29.28 -0.38
CA ALA A 147 -15.29 -30.64 -0.87
C ALA A 147 -14.26 -31.38 -0.01
N LEU A 148 -14.62 -32.53 0.55
CA LEU A 148 -13.65 -33.48 1.11
C LEU A 148 -12.90 -34.12 -0.07
N THR A 149 -11.81 -33.49 -0.50
CA THR A 149 -10.99 -33.96 -1.64
C THR A 149 -9.98 -35.04 -1.26
N HIS A 150 -9.84 -35.32 0.04
CA HIS A 150 -8.99 -36.36 0.63
C HIS A 150 -9.80 -37.27 1.54
N SER A 151 -9.19 -38.39 1.93
CA SER A 151 -9.80 -39.26 2.92
C SER A 151 -10.05 -38.49 4.23
N LEU A 152 -11.09 -38.89 4.96
CA LEU A 152 -11.38 -38.35 6.28
C LEU A 152 -10.17 -38.48 7.23
N ARG A 153 -9.38 -39.53 7.07
CA ARG A 153 -8.20 -39.81 7.89
C ARG A 153 -7.09 -38.77 7.65
N GLU A 154 -6.79 -38.44 6.41
CA GLU A 154 -5.78 -37.42 6.08
C GLU A 154 -6.19 -36.04 6.60
N HIS A 155 -7.50 -35.73 6.58
CA HIS A 155 -8.03 -34.52 7.21
C HIS A 155 -7.81 -34.50 8.73
N GLN A 156 -8.12 -35.62 9.39
CA GLN A 156 -7.95 -35.75 10.84
C GLN A 156 -6.47 -35.69 11.26
N ASP A 157 -5.58 -36.32 10.49
CA ASP A 157 -4.14 -36.33 10.75
C ASP A 157 -3.54 -34.93 10.63
N ALA A 158 -3.90 -34.18 9.59
CA ALA A 158 -3.44 -32.81 9.39
C ALA A 158 -3.93 -31.85 10.49
N LEU A 159 -5.21 -31.94 10.85
CA LEU A 159 -5.78 -31.15 11.95
C LEU A 159 -5.10 -31.49 13.29
N THR A 160 -4.85 -32.77 13.54
CA THR A 160 -4.19 -33.25 14.75
C THR A 160 -2.74 -32.77 14.84
N ALA A 161 -2.00 -32.81 13.73
CA ALA A 161 -0.64 -32.31 13.63
C ALA A 161 -0.57 -30.80 13.90
N ALA A 162 -1.40 -30.00 13.22
CA ALA A 162 -1.45 -28.55 13.39
C ALA A 162 -1.84 -28.15 14.82
N ALA A 163 -2.88 -28.77 15.39
CA ALA A 163 -3.28 -28.54 16.77
C ALA A 163 -2.17 -28.95 17.77
N GLY A 164 -1.46 -30.05 17.51
CA GLY A 164 -0.35 -30.51 18.33
C GLY A 164 0.86 -29.55 18.31
N GLU A 165 1.22 -29.01 17.14
CA GLU A 165 2.28 -28.01 17.03
C GLU A 165 1.92 -26.70 17.74
N MET A 166 0.72 -26.16 17.48
CA MET A 166 0.27 -24.94 18.14
C MET A 166 0.19 -25.10 19.66
N ARG A 167 -0.33 -26.25 20.15
CA ARG A 167 -0.36 -26.56 21.58
C ARG A 167 1.03 -26.51 22.22
N ARG A 168 2.02 -27.17 21.59
CA ARG A 168 3.41 -27.16 22.07
C ARG A 168 4.01 -25.76 22.04
N PHE A 169 3.72 -24.98 21.00
CA PHE A 169 4.20 -23.60 20.88
C PHE A 169 3.67 -22.70 22.02
N PHE A 170 2.37 -22.80 22.33
CA PHE A 170 1.74 -22.01 23.39
C PHE A 170 1.93 -22.59 24.80
N GLY A 171 2.47 -23.81 24.92
CA GLY A 171 2.65 -24.47 26.22
C GLY A 171 1.34 -24.89 26.88
N VAL A 172 0.29 -25.17 26.09
CA VAL A 172 -1.03 -25.54 26.61
C VAL A 172 -1.05 -27.02 27.03
N SER A 173 -1.63 -27.30 28.21
CA SER A 173 -1.82 -28.68 28.71
C SER A 173 -2.77 -29.46 27.80
N GLU A 174 -2.57 -30.77 27.71
CA GLU A 174 -3.47 -31.66 26.96
C GLU A 174 -4.88 -31.65 27.56
N GLU A 175 -4.98 -31.50 28.88
CA GLU A 175 -6.25 -31.48 29.65
C GLU A 175 -7.13 -30.28 29.35
N LEU A 176 -6.58 -29.22 28.75
CA LEU A 176 -7.33 -28.02 28.38
C LEU A 176 -7.98 -28.13 26.99
N LEU A 177 -7.68 -29.18 26.21
CA LEU A 177 -8.27 -29.34 24.89
C LEU A 177 -9.70 -29.90 24.98
N PRO A 178 -10.65 -29.39 24.16
CA PRO A 178 -10.49 -28.32 23.17
C PRO A 178 -10.43 -26.92 23.82
N CYS A 179 -9.54 -26.04 23.33
CA CYS A 179 -9.45 -24.66 23.82
C CYS A 179 -9.31 -23.63 22.70
N ALA A 180 -9.66 -22.38 23.01
CA ALA A 180 -9.26 -21.21 22.23
C ALA A 180 -8.08 -20.52 22.90
N VAL A 181 -7.00 -20.28 22.16
CA VAL A 181 -5.87 -19.46 22.61
C VAL A 181 -6.01 -18.07 22.02
N VAL A 182 -6.31 -17.08 22.87
CA VAL A 182 -6.39 -15.68 22.49
C VAL A 182 -5.05 -15.00 22.77
N VAL A 183 -4.37 -14.58 21.72
CA VAL A 183 -3.09 -13.87 21.78
C VAL A 183 -3.34 -12.38 21.63
N SER A 184 -3.00 -11.61 22.67
CA SER A 184 -2.95 -10.15 22.59
C SER A 184 -1.60 -9.71 22.06
N LEU A 185 -1.58 -9.16 20.84
CA LEU A 185 -0.35 -8.73 20.18
C LEU A 185 0.28 -7.51 20.88
N LEU A 186 -0.56 -6.66 21.48
CA LEU A 186 -0.12 -5.44 22.16
C LEU A 186 0.30 -5.69 23.61
N GLU A 187 -0.38 -6.59 24.33
CA GLU A 187 0.02 -6.98 25.69
C GLU A 187 1.16 -8.01 25.70
N LYS A 188 1.44 -8.64 24.55
CA LYS A 188 2.40 -9.74 24.39
C LYS A 188 2.10 -10.90 25.34
N ARG A 189 0.81 -11.25 25.45
CA ARG A 189 0.29 -12.32 26.31
C ARG A 189 -0.66 -13.21 25.55
N ALA A 190 -0.72 -14.49 25.94
CA ALA A 190 -1.65 -15.47 25.42
C ALA A 190 -2.54 -15.98 26.55
N TYR A 191 -3.82 -16.19 26.26
CA TYR A 191 -4.84 -16.63 27.19
C TYR A 191 -5.49 -17.89 26.62
N ALA A 192 -5.42 -19.00 27.33
CA ALA A 192 -6.09 -20.24 26.94
C ALA A 192 -7.43 -20.35 27.66
N VAL A 193 -8.50 -20.56 26.92
CA VAL A 193 -9.86 -20.74 27.42
C VAL A 193 -10.38 -22.09 26.97
N ALA A 194 -10.70 -22.98 27.91
CA ALA A 194 -11.33 -24.26 27.61
C ALA A 194 -12.68 -24.00 26.95
N LEU A 195 -12.95 -24.68 25.83
CA LEU A 195 -14.17 -24.51 25.06
C LEU A 195 -15.33 -25.35 25.59
N ASP A 196 -15.05 -26.32 26.45
CA ASP A 196 -16.08 -27.12 27.12
C ASP A 196 -16.86 -26.31 28.17
N ASP A 197 -16.22 -25.27 28.74
CA ASP A 197 -16.81 -24.40 29.76
C ASP A 197 -17.64 -23.24 29.16
N VAL A 198 -17.66 -23.10 27.83
CA VAL A 198 -18.40 -22.03 27.13
C VAL A 198 -19.43 -22.58 26.14
N PRO A 199 -20.58 -21.91 25.94
CA PRO A 199 -21.64 -22.44 25.06
C PRO A 199 -21.22 -22.61 23.60
N SER A 200 -20.38 -21.69 23.11
CA SER A 200 -19.75 -21.75 21.79
C SER A 200 -18.60 -20.73 21.68
N LEU A 201 -17.74 -20.90 20.67
CA LEU A 201 -16.70 -19.91 20.34
C LEU A 201 -17.32 -18.54 20.01
N TYR A 202 -18.43 -18.52 19.26
CA TYR A 202 -19.16 -17.30 18.97
C TYR A 202 -19.62 -16.59 20.25
N ALA A 203 -20.20 -17.33 21.21
CA ALA A 203 -20.65 -16.75 22.48
C ALA A 203 -19.49 -16.15 23.29
N LEU A 204 -18.34 -16.84 23.34
CA LEU A 204 -17.12 -16.32 23.96
C LEU A 204 -16.66 -15.02 23.28
N LEU A 205 -16.50 -15.03 21.96
CA LEU A 205 -16.02 -13.87 21.21
C LEU A 205 -16.99 -12.69 21.26
N LYS A 206 -18.30 -12.96 21.33
CA LYS A 206 -19.32 -11.93 21.54
C LYS A 206 -19.19 -11.27 22.89
N ARG A 207 -18.96 -12.03 23.96
CA ARG A 207 -18.72 -11.48 25.29
C ARG A 207 -17.43 -10.67 25.33
N VAL A 208 -16.36 -11.16 24.72
CA VAL A 208 -15.11 -10.39 24.58
C VAL A 208 -15.38 -9.08 23.84
N ARG A 209 -16.11 -9.13 22.72
CA ARG A 209 -16.45 -7.94 21.93
C ARG A 209 -17.21 -6.89 22.76
N VAL A 210 -18.17 -7.29 23.58
CA VAL A 210 -18.92 -6.38 24.48
C VAL A 210 -17.98 -5.65 25.43
N GLU A 211 -16.99 -6.34 26.00
CA GLU A 211 -15.99 -5.71 26.88
C GLU A 211 -15.07 -4.74 26.11
N LEU A 212 -14.79 -5.00 24.83
CA LEU A 212 -13.98 -4.15 23.97
C LEU A 212 -14.75 -2.94 23.40
N GLU A 213 -16.08 -3.02 23.35
CA GLU A 213 -16.97 -2.07 22.67
C GLU A 213 -16.64 -0.60 22.97
N PRO A 214 -16.42 -0.17 24.23
CA PRO A 214 -16.18 1.24 24.58
C PRO A 214 -14.99 1.89 23.86
N VAL A 215 -13.99 1.09 23.47
CA VAL A 215 -12.78 1.58 22.81
C VAL A 215 -12.86 1.39 21.28
N THR A 216 -13.59 0.37 20.83
CA THR A 216 -13.67 0.02 19.41
C THR A 216 -14.34 1.10 18.55
N THR A 217 -15.34 1.82 19.08
CA THR A 217 -15.97 2.93 18.34
C THR A 217 -14.98 4.05 17.99
N GLU A 218 -14.09 4.41 18.91
CA GLU A 218 -13.06 5.42 18.64
C GLU A 218 -12.00 4.89 17.67
N ILE A 219 -11.65 3.60 17.75
CA ILE A 219 -10.77 2.96 16.77
C ILE A 219 -11.38 3.02 15.36
N ASP A 220 -12.65 2.65 15.20
CA ASP A 220 -13.36 2.71 13.91
C ASP A 220 -13.40 4.12 13.34
N ARG A 221 -13.60 5.13 14.19
CA ARG A 221 -13.51 6.54 13.79
C ARG A 221 -12.11 6.90 13.26
N ARG A 222 -11.05 6.51 13.98
CA ARG A 222 -9.66 6.78 13.58
C ARG A 222 -9.26 6.07 12.31
N ASP A 223 -9.78 4.87 12.10
CA ASP A 223 -9.55 4.13 10.87
C ASP A 223 -10.28 4.71 9.67
N ALA A 224 -11.50 5.21 9.84
CA ALA A 224 -12.16 5.98 8.79
C ALA A 224 -11.37 7.26 8.44
N GLU A 225 -10.72 7.91 9.41
CA GLU A 225 -9.78 9.01 9.14
C GLU A 225 -8.52 8.53 8.42
N LEU A 226 -7.96 7.38 8.82
CA LEU A 226 -6.76 6.79 8.19
C LEU A 226 -7.04 6.35 6.76
N ALA A 227 -8.19 5.76 6.48
CA ALA A 227 -8.65 5.39 5.15
C ALA A 227 -8.74 6.62 4.25
N ARG A 228 -9.40 7.70 4.71
CA ARG A 228 -9.47 8.98 4.00
C ARG A 228 -8.08 9.58 3.73
N ALA A 229 -7.17 9.53 4.71
CA ALA A 229 -5.80 10.02 4.51
C ALA A 229 -5.02 9.18 3.49
N ARG A 230 -5.20 7.85 3.49
CA ARG A 230 -4.62 6.94 2.48
C ARG A 230 -5.20 7.20 1.09
N GLU A 231 -6.50 7.45 0.98
CA GLU A 231 -7.15 7.85 -0.27
C GLU A 231 -6.63 9.20 -0.77
N ALA A 232 -6.48 10.20 0.09
CA ALA A 232 -5.86 11.48 -0.26
C ALA A 232 -4.43 11.28 -0.80
N ARG A 233 -3.63 10.44 -0.15
CA ARG A 233 -2.29 10.07 -0.65
C ARG A 233 -2.36 9.39 -2.01
N ARG A 234 -3.29 8.45 -2.19
CA ARG A 234 -3.50 7.77 -3.48
C ARG A 234 -3.89 8.78 -4.54
N ALA A 235 -4.85 9.66 -4.29
CA ALA A 235 -5.29 10.71 -5.19
C ALA A 235 -4.14 11.64 -5.59
N LEU A 236 -3.32 12.08 -4.63
CA LEU A 236 -2.13 12.88 -4.90
C LEU A 236 -1.18 12.17 -5.87
N ARG A 237 -0.95 10.86 -5.69
CA ARG A 237 -0.04 10.06 -6.52
C ARG A 237 -0.66 9.63 -7.86
N SER A 238 -1.94 9.28 -7.88
CA SER A 238 -2.66 8.75 -9.05
C SER A 238 -3.13 9.83 -10.00
N ALA A 239 -3.34 11.06 -9.51
CA ALA A 239 -3.74 12.20 -10.35
C ALA A 239 -2.69 12.57 -11.42
N GLY A 240 -1.53 11.89 -11.44
CA GLY A 240 -0.46 12.21 -12.37
C GLY A 240 0.10 13.62 -12.17
N ALA A 241 -0.35 14.37 -11.16
CA ALA A 241 0.02 15.76 -10.93
C ALA A 241 1.54 15.89 -10.77
N ARG A 242 2.17 14.99 -10.00
CA ARG A 242 3.64 14.92 -9.90
C ARG A 242 4.30 14.58 -11.23
N GLY A 243 3.79 13.58 -11.95
CA GLY A 243 4.30 13.19 -13.26
C GLY A 243 4.20 14.31 -14.30
N ASN A 244 3.09 15.04 -14.29
CA ASN A 244 2.82 16.20 -15.15
C ASN A 244 3.70 17.39 -14.76
N LEU A 245 3.89 17.67 -13.47
CA LEU A 245 4.80 18.71 -12.99
C LEU A 245 6.24 18.41 -13.37
N LEU A 246 6.69 17.15 -13.23
CA LEU A 246 8.02 16.71 -13.65
C LEU A 246 8.17 16.78 -15.17
N ALA A 247 7.19 16.27 -15.94
CA ALA A 247 7.21 16.32 -17.40
C ALA A 247 7.21 17.76 -17.93
N ARG A 248 6.46 18.68 -17.29
CA ARG A 248 6.47 20.11 -17.63
C ARG A 248 7.83 20.74 -17.31
N ALA A 249 8.43 20.39 -16.17
CA ALA A 249 9.77 20.87 -15.81
C ALA A 249 10.82 20.39 -16.83
N ASP A 250 10.78 19.11 -17.19
CA ASP A 250 11.67 18.52 -18.18
C ASP A 250 11.47 19.14 -19.58
N ALA A 251 10.22 19.30 -20.00
CA ALA A 251 9.89 19.92 -21.29
C ALA A 251 10.38 21.37 -21.35
N GLN A 252 10.18 22.14 -20.28
CA GLN A 252 10.67 23.51 -20.19
C GLN A 252 12.20 23.55 -20.20
N GLN A 253 12.86 22.65 -19.48
CA GLN A 253 14.31 22.54 -19.44
C GLN A 253 14.91 22.19 -20.82
N ARG A 254 14.24 21.30 -21.57
CA ARG A 254 14.61 20.98 -22.95
C ARG A 254 14.43 22.19 -23.87
N GLN A 255 13.29 22.88 -23.77
CA GLN A 255 13.03 24.09 -24.57
C GLN A 255 14.06 25.18 -24.31
N TRP A 256 14.42 25.41 -23.04
CA TRP A 256 15.47 26.34 -22.65
C TRP A 256 16.82 25.94 -23.25
N SER A 257 17.22 24.68 -23.10
CA SER A 257 18.48 24.16 -23.65
C SER A 257 18.57 24.28 -25.16
N VAL A 258 17.48 23.99 -25.89
CA VAL A 258 17.40 24.18 -27.35
C VAL A 258 17.52 25.66 -27.71
N ARG A 259 16.85 26.55 -26.96
CA ARG A 259 16.91 27.99 -27.21
C ARG A 259 18.32 28.56 -26.98
N MET A 260 19.03 28.09 -25.95
CA MET A 260 20.40 28.49 -25.67
C MET A 260 21.37 27.97 -26.74
N LYS A 261 21.26 26.69 -27.13
CA LYS A 261 22.06 26.13 -28.24
C LYS A 261 21.88 26.90 -29.55
N ARG A 262 20.64 27.27 -29.89
CA ARG A 262 20.36 28.10 -31.08
C ARG A 262 20.97 29.49 -30.97
N LEU A 263 20.87 30.13 -29.80
CA LEU A 263 21.48 31.45 -29.59
C LEU A 263 23.01 31.40 -29.66
N ALA A 264 23.62 30.35 -29.10
CA ALA A 264 25.06 30.12 -29.18
C ALA A 264 25.51 29.90 -30.63
N ALA A 265 24.79 29.08 -31.40
CA ALA A 265 25.07 28.86 -32.82
C ALA A 265 24.95 30.17 -33.63
N ASP A 266 23.89 30.96 -33.37
CA ASP A 266 23.70 32.27 -34.00
C ASP A 266 24.87 33.23 -33.70
N LEU A 267 25.37 33.25 -32.46
CA LEU A 267 26.52 34.07 -32.05
C LEU A 267 27.82 33.61 -32.69
N SER A 268 28.08 32.30 -32.72
CA SER A 268 29.27 31.75 -33.38
C SER A 268 29.28 32.04 -34.88
N GLY A 269 28.14 31.91 -35.56
CA GLY A 269 28.06 32.18 -37.00
C GLY A 269 28.27 33.66 -37.37
N ILE A 270 27.90 34.59 -36.49
CA ILE A 270 28.13 36.03 -36.68
C ILE A 270 29.57 36.41 -36.33
N ALA A 271 30.22 35.70 -35.40
CA ALA A 271 31.58 36.00 -34.99
C ALA A 271 32.56 36.02 -36.18
N ASP A 272 32.32 35.19 -37.21
CA ASP A 272 33.18 35.12 -38.40
C ASP A 272 33.06 36.36 -39.32
N GLN A 273 32.05 37.21 -39.10
CA GLN A 273 31.78 38.41 -39.90
C GLN A 273 32.16 39.72 -39.18
N LEU A 274 32.60 39.62 -37.92
CA LEU A 274 32.89 40.76 -37.05
C LEU A 274 34.40 40.98 -36.85
N PRO A 275 34.83 42.22 -36.58
CA PRO A 275 36.23 42.51 -36.25
C PRO A 275 36.67 41.86 -34.93
N GLY A 276 37.96 41.53 -34.82
CA GLY A 276 38.56 40.61 -33.83
C GLY A 276 37.98 40.62 -32.42
N ASN A 277 37.95 41.77 -31.75
CA ASN A 277 37.47 41.87 -30.36
C ASN A 277 35.97 41.56 -30.22
N GLU A 278 35.16 41.90 -31.23
CA GLU A 278 33.72 41.61 -31.22
C GLU A 278 33.46 40.13 -31.52
N ALA A 279 34.24 39.54 -32.44
CA ALA A 279 34.20 38.13 -32.76
C ALA A 279 34.57 37.25 -31.55
N GLU A 280 35.59 37.64 -30.77
CA GLU A 280 35.97 36.97 -29.53
C GLU A 280 34.87 37.03 -28.47
N LEU A 281 34.23 38.19 -28.28
CA LEU A 281 33.10 38.33 -27.35
C LEU A 281 31.91 37.44 -27.77
N CYS A 282 31.61 37.34 -29.06
CA CYS A 282 30.58 36.45 -29.58
C CYS A 282 30.90 34.98 -29.30
N ARG A 283 32.13 34.52 -29.60
CA ARG A 283 32.57 33.13 -29.36
C ARG A 283 32.60 32.79 -27.87
N TRP A 284 33.11 33.69 -27.04
CA TRP A 284 33.07 33.54 -25.59
C TRP A 284 31.63 33.41 -25.07
N MET A 285 30.72 34.29 -25.50
CA MET A 285 29.31 34.22 -25.10
C MET A 285 28.63 32.94 -25.58
N ALA A 286 28.90 32.51 -26.81
CA ALA A 286 28.36 31.26 -27.35
C ALA A 286 28.78 30.05 -26.51
N SER A 287 30.05 29.99 -26.12
CA SER A 287 30.55 28.95 -25.20
C SER A 287 29.90 29.10 -23.82
N ARG A 288 29.78 30.33 -23.30
CA ARG A 288 29.27 30.58 -21.96
C ARG A 288 27.79 30.26 -21.80
N LEU A 289 26.99 30.41 -22.86
CA LEU A 289 25.57 30.03 -22.88
C LEU A 289 25.33 28.52 -22.81
N ALA A 290 26.38 27.70 -23.02
CA ALA A 290 26.31 26.26 -22.77
C ALA A 290 26.39 25.95 -21.26
N ASP A 291 27.05 26.82 -20.48
CA ASP A 291 27.21 26.66 -19.03
C ASP A 291 26.00 27.23 -18.28
N ARG A 292 25.36 26.38 -17.47
CA ARG A 292 24.14 26.71 -16.71
C ARG A 292 24.39 27.49 -15.42
N GLY A 293 25.61 27.99 -15.21
CA GLY A 293 25.93 28.77 -14.01
C GLY A 293 25.41 30.22 -14.09
N PRO A 294 25.13 30.86 -12.94
CA PRO A 294 24.94 32.30 -12.89
C PRO A 294 26.17 33.02 -13.45
N LEU A 295 25.97 34.19 -14.07
CA LEU A 295 27.07 34.99 -14.58
C LEU A 295 27.76 35.71 -13.41
N THR A 296 29.09 35.73 -13.40
CA THR A 296 29.82 36.65 -12.51
C THR A 296 29.59 38.10 -12.94
N GLU A 297 29.85 39.07 -12.06
CA GLU A 297 29.70 40.50 -12.41
C GLU A 297 30.55 40.92 -13.61
N GLN A 298 31.71 40.29 -13.81
CA GLN A 298 32.57 40.56 -14.95
C GLN A 298 32.00 39.96 -16.23
N GLU A 299 31.51 38.72 -16.17
CA GLU A 299 30.83 38.08 -17.30
C GLU A 299 29.57 38.85 -17.71
N ASP A 300 28.79 39.33 -16.75
CA ASP A 300 27.59 40.11 -17.03
C ASP A 300 27.91 41.45 -17.72
N ARG A 301 28.96 42.15 -17.28
CA ARG A 301 29.44 43.37 -17.95
C ARG A 301 29.86 43.10 -19.39
N SER A 302 30.62 42.04 -19.63
CA SER A 302 31.02 41.64 -20.99
C SER A 302 29.81 41.28 -21.86
N ALA A 303 28.83 40.59 -21.29
CA ALA A 303 27.58 40.23 -21.97
C ALA A 303 26.73 41.45 -22.36
N GLN A 304 26.64 42.44 -21.47
CA GLN A 304 25.95 43.70 -21.74
C GLN A 304 26.64 44.51 -22.84
N THR A 305 27.98 44.54 -22.84
CA THR A 305 28.78 45.20 -23.87
C THR A 305 28.50 44.58 -25.23
N LEU A 306 28.54 43.24 -25.32
CA LEU A 306 28.19 42.51 -26.54
C LEU A 306 26.76 42.85 -27.03
N ALA A 307 25.78 42.85 -26.12
CA ALA A 307 24.39 43.18 -26.46
C ALA A 307 24.17 44.64 -26.91
N ARG A 308 25.10 45.56 -26.58
CA ARG A 308 25.10 46.94 -27.08
C ARG A 308 25.77 47.03 -28.46
N LEU A 309 26.89 46.36 -28.67
CA LEU A 309 27.60 46.31 -29.94
C LEU A 309 26.72 45.72 -31.05
N LEU A 310 26.12 44.55 -30.81
CA LEU A 310 25.19 43.90 -31.75
C LEU A 310 23.93 44.75 -32.04
N ALA A 311 23.56 45.66 -31.14
CA ALA A 311 22.43 46.55 -31.37
C ALA A 311 22.80 47.77 -32.23
N ARG A 312 24.06 48.19 -32.20
CA ARG A 312 24.58 49.32 -32.98
C ARG A 312 24.87 48.94 -34.44
N SER A 313 25.30 47.69 -34.68
CA SER A 313 25.61 47.23 -36.04
C SER A 313 24.38 47.14 -36.95
N GLY A 314 23.16 47.01 -36.40
CA GLY A 314 21.91 47.10 -37.17
C GLY A 314 21.57 45.87 -38.04
N ASP A 315 22.56 45.07 -38.43
CA ASP A 315 22.43 43.91 -39.31
C ASP A 315 21.74 42.70 -38.65
N HIS A 316 21.73 42.66 -37.31
CA HIS A 316 21.22 41.51 -36.54
C HIS A 316 20.09 41.89 -35.58
N ARG A 317 19.09 42.63 -36.07
CA ARG A 317 18.01 43.28 -35.27
C ARG A 317 17.34 42.41 -34.19
N ARG A 318 17.29 41.08 -34.34
CA ARG A 318 16.65 40.15 -33.38
C ARG A 318 17.61 39.59 -32.32
N LEU A 319 18.91 39.54 -32.57
CA LEU A 319 19.91 38.91 -31.69
C LEU A 319 20.08 39.65 -30.35
N PRO A 320 20.27 40.99 -30.32
CA PRO A 320 20.44 41.74 -29.07
C PRO A 320 19.27 41.53 -28.12
N ARG A 321 18.04 41.48 -28.65
CA ARG A 321 16.83 41.24 -27.86
C ARG A 321 16.78 39.81 -27.32
N ARG A 322 17.17 38.81 -28.11
CA ARG A 322 17.26 37.41 -27.66
C ARG A 322 18.33 37.22 -26.59
N LEU A 323 19.50 37.85 -26.77
CA LEU A 323 20.60 37.83 -25.81
C LEU A 323 20.21 38.49 -24.50
N ARG A 324 19.65 39.71 -24.51
CA ARG A 324 19.18 40.37 -23.27
C ARG A 324 18.16 39.54 -22.49
N ARG A 325 17.24 38.87 -23.19
CA ARG A 325 16.29 37.93 -22.57
C ARG A 325 16.99 36.73 -21.94
N ALA A 326 18.04 36.20 -22.58
CA ALA A 326 18.81 35.09 -22.02
C ALA A 326 19.60 35.51 -20.76
N LEU A 327 20.22 36.69 -20.81
CA LEU A 327 20.98 37.25 -19.68
C LEU A 327 20.09 37.54 -18.48
N ALA A 328 18.86 38.03 -18.69
CA ALA A 328 17.90 38.24 -17.61
C ALA A 328 17.61 36.93 -16.84
N VAL A 329 17.50 35.80 -17.54
CA VAL A 329 17.29 34.48 -16.94
C VAL A 329 18.55 34.01 -16.19
N HIS A 330 19.75 34.16 -16.77
CA HIS A 330 21.01 33.81 -16.10
C HIS A 330 21.27 34.62 -14.83
N ARG A 331 20.84 35.90 -14.79
CA ARG A 331 20.94 36.75 -13.59
C ARG A 331 19.98 36.34 -12.48
N ALA A 332 18.77 35.92 -12.85
CA ALA A 332 17.79 35.45 -11.90
C ALA A 332 18.20 34.10 -11.27
N GLY A 333 19.11 33.35 -11.90
CA GLY A 333 19.46 31.99 -11.50
C GLY A 333 18.31 30.99 -11.68
N ASP A 334 17.18 31.45 -12.23
CA ASP A 334 15.96 30.70 -12.40
C ASP A 334 15.89 30.14 -13.83
N PHE A 335 16.59 29.02 -14.02
CA PHE A 335 16.61 28.29 -15.29
C PHE A 335 15.30 27.53 -15.54
N GLY A 336 14.42 27.49 -14.54
CA GLY A 336 13.04 27.03 -14.58
C GLY A 336 12.07 28.20 -14.41
N ASN A 337 10.76 27.93 -14.36
CA ASN A 337 9.78 28.94 -13.98
C ASN A 337 9.69 28.88 -12.44
N ALA A 338 10.01 29.96 -11.71
CA ALA A 338 9.85 30.04 -10.25
C ALA A 338 8.48 29.51 -9.77
N GLU A 339 7.45 29.73 -10.59
CA GLU A 339 6.10 29.21 -10.36
C GLU A 339 6.06 27.67 -10.35
N LEU A 340 6.76 27.01 -11.26
CA LEU A 340 6.82 25.55 -11.34
C LEU A 340 7.64 24.96 -10.20
N ALA A 341 8.74 25.61 -9.81
CA ALA A 341 9.52 25.22 -8.63
C ALA A 341 8.69 25.37 -7.34
N ALA A 342 7.92 26.46 -7.20
CA ALA A 342 6.99 26.66 -6.11
C ALA A 342 5.89 25.59 -6.09
N GLN A 343 5.33 25.23 -7.25
CA GLN A 343 4.34 24.15 -7.38
C GLN A 343 4.92 22.78 -6.96
N GLN A 344 6.16 22.48 -7.34
CA GLN A 344 6.84 21.24 -6.92
C GLN A 344 7.08 21.19 -5.41
N LEU A 345 7.52 22.31 -4.82
CA LEU A 345 7.71 22.43 -3.37
C LEU A 345 6.39 22.30 -2.60
N ALA A 346 5.33 22.96 -3.08
CA ALA A 346 4.00 22.86 -2.49
C ALA A 346 3.47 21.43 -2.53
N TYR A 347 3.58 20.76 -3.67
CA TYR A 347 3.19 19.36 -3.83
C TYR A 347 3.98 18.44 -2.89
N ALA A 348 5.30 18.62 -2.78
CA ALA A 348 6.14 17.83 -1.87
C ALA A 348 5.79 18.08 -0.39
N ALA A 349 5.43 19.32 -0.03
CA ALA A 349 4.97 19.65 1.31
C ALA A 349 3.62 18.99 1.62
N GLU A 350 2.69 18.99 0.67
CA GLU A 350 1.40 18.32 0.79
C GLU A 350 1.55 16.79 0.95
N GLU A 351 2.42 16.16 0.14
CA GLU A 351 2.72 14.72 0.27
C GLU A 351 3.28 14.39 1.66
N ARG A 352 4.23 15.17 2.16
CA ARG A 352 4.79 15.00 3.52
C ARG A 352 3.76 15.21 4.62
N ALA A 353 2.85 16.19 4.46
CA ALA A 353 1.80 16.46 5.43
C ALA A 353 0.83 15.27 5.54
N VAL A 354 0.43 14.69 4.40
CA VAL A 354 -0.42 13.50 4.36
C VAL A 354 0.29 12.29 4.96
N GLU A 355 1.58 12.07 4.65
CA GLU A 355 2.36 10.98 5.24
C GLU A 355 2.50 11.12 6.76
N THR A 356 2.76 12.34 7.24
CA THR A 356 2.83 12.64 8.67
C THR A 356 1.49 12.36 9.35
N ARG A 357 0.38 12.78 8.73
CA ARG A 357 -0.97 12.52 9.25
C ARG A 357 -1.29 11.02 9.32
N ILE A 358 -0.91 10.26 8.29
CA ILE A 358 -1.04 8.79 8.29
C ILE A 358 -0.26 8.20 9.47
N GLY A 359 1.00 8.60 9.67
CA GLY A 359 1.82 8.12 10.78
C GLY A 359 1.22 8.42 12.15
N GLN A 360 0.70 9.64 12.36
CA GLN A 360 0.02 10.03 13.60
C GLN A 360 -1.25 9.19 13.85
N LEU A 361 -2.07 8.98 12.83
CA LEU A 361 -3.30 8.18 12.95
C LEU A 361 -2.99 6.73 13.30
N LYS A 362 -1.97 6.12 12.68
CA LYS A 362 -1.51 4.77 13.03
C LYS A 362 -1.09 4.67 14.49
N ALA A 363 -0.29 5.63 14.98
CA ALA A 363 0.15 5.66 16.37
C ALA A 363 -1.03 5.82 17.35
N GLN A 364 -2.04 6.63 17.00
CA GLN A 364 -3.27 6.77 17.79
C GLN A 364 -4.08 5.48 17.84
N ILE A 365 -4.22 4.77 16.71
CA ILE A 365 -4.90 3.47 16.65
C ILE A 365 -4.17 2.44 17.52
N ASP A 366 -2.84 2.39 17.47
CA ASP A 366 -2.05 1.47 18.31
C ASP A 366 -2.16 1.81 19.81
N ASP A 367 -2.29 3.09 20.15
CA ASP A 367 -2.53 3.52 21.54
C ASP A 367 -3.92 3.10 22.04
N LEU A 368 -4.95 3.30 21.23
CA LEU A 368 -6.29 2.79 21.52
C LEU A 368 -6.31 1.26 21.59
N GLY A 369 -5.54 0.59 20.74
CA GLY A 369 -5.35 -0.86 20.78
C GLY A 369 -4.80 -1.32 22.13
N ARG A 370 -3.85 -0.58 22.74
CA ARG A 370 -3.35 -0.90 24.09
C ARG A 370 -4.43 -0.73 25.16
N ARG A 371 -5.33 0.24 24.98
CA ARG A 371 -6.46 0.52 25.88
C ARG A 371 -7.60 -0.50 25.76
N LEU A 372 -7.60 -1.37 24.75
CA LEU A 372 -8.55 -2.48 24.65
C LEU A 372 -8.42 -3.45 25.83
N CYS A 373 -7.24 -3.57 26.44
CA CYS A 373 -6.98 -4.48 27.55
C CYS A 373 -7.55 -5.88 27.29
N LEU A 374 -7.29 -6.43 26.09
CA LEU A 374 -7.84 -7.69 25.59
C LEU A 374 -7.74 -8.83 26.60
N GLY A 375 -6.66 -8.90 27.38
CA GLY A 375 -6.54 -9.91 28.42
C GLY A 375 -7.61 -9.84 29.50
N SER A 376 -7.92 -8.62 29.96
CA SER A 376 -8.98 -8.40 30.95
C SER A 376 -10.35 -8.74 30.38
N ALA A 377 -10.59 -8.38 29.11
CA ALA A 377 -11.82 -8.73 28.39
C ALA A 377 -12.00 -10.24 28.24
N VAL A 378 -10.92 -10.98 27.92
CA VAL A 378 -10.95 -12.45 27.79
C VAL A 378 -11.25 -13.11 29.14
N VAL A 379 -10.58 -12.69 30.22
CA VAL A 379 -10.83 -13.24 31.57
C VAL A 379 -12.26 -12.97 32.01
N ALA A 380 -12.76 -11.74 31.83
CA ALA A 380 -14.13 -11.38 32.18
C ALA A 380 -15.16 -12.18 31.36
N ALA A 381 -14.90 -12.41 30.08
CA ALA A 381 -15.78 -13.17 29.19
C ALA A 381 -15.84 -14.67 29.53
N ALA A 382 -14.73 -15.23 30.04
CA ALA A 382 -14.62 -16.64 30.43
C ALA A 382 -15.20 -16.93 31.83
N GLN A 383 -15.32 -15.92 32.71
CA GLN A 383 -15.87 -16.07 34.06
C GLN A 383 -17.40 -15.91 34.15
N ARG A 384 -18.04 -15.47 33.06
CA ARG A 384 -19.51 -15.35 32.94
C ARG A 384 -20.10 -16.55 32.22
#